data_AF-A0AAE4HX39-F1
#
_entry.id   AF-A0AAE4HX39-F1
#
_cell.length_a   1.000
_cell.length_b   1.000
_cell.length_c   1.000
_cell.angle_alpha   90.00
_cell.angle_beta   90.00
_cell.angle_gamma   90.00
#
_symmetry.space_group_name_H-M   'P 1'
#
loop_
_entity.id
_entity.type
_entity.pdbx_description
1 polymer ?
#
loop_
_entity_poly.entity_id
_entity_poly.type
_entity_poly.pdbx_seq_one_letter_code
_entity_poly.pdbx_strand_id
1 'polypeptide(L)'
;MTTTLVFSIITSGLLFVVLDAIRDREDYTQPIKKWGTIFSNGSYFIGAIVILILQTIWTVLWTVLLIVPGIVKSLAYSQAILIYRDAVDSGESIGYIEAISRSRELMDGHKWQYFKLLISFIGWWILVVLTAGLLVIWVGPYYQMAKVNFYNNLVNNN
;
A
#
# COMPACT_ATOMS: atom_id res chain seq x y z
N MET A 1 11.01 11.57 8.59
CA MET A 1 9.55 11.54 8.85
C MET A 1 8.77 12.37 7.84
N THR A 2 9.16 13.61 7.53
CA THR A 2 8.48 14.45 6.53
C THR A 2 8.71 13.97 5.09
N THR A 3 9.95 13.62 4.74
CA THR A 3 10.31 13.07 3.42
C THR A 3 9.63 11.73 3.12
N THR A 4 9.48 10.87 4.14
CA THR A 4 8.82 9.57 4.03
C THR A 4 7.31 9.69 3.80
N LEU A 5 6.67 10.70 4.38
CA LEU A 5 5.22 10.90 4.27
C LEU A 5 4.84 11.41 2.88
N VAL A 6 5.56 12.41 2.35
CA VAL A 6 5.36 12.91 0.99
C VAL A 6 5.55 11.79 -0.04
N PHE A 7 6.63 11.02 0.09
CA PHE A 7 6.89 9.87 -0.79
C PHE A 7 5.81 8.79 -0.69
N SER A 8 5.25 8.58 0.50
CA SER A 8 4.19 7.59 0.71
C SER A 8 2.87 8.00 0.05
N ILE A 9 2.50 9.29 0.08
CA ILE A 9 1.30 9.78 -0.63
C ILE A 9 1.47 9.60 -2.14
N ILE A 10 2.63 9.97 -2.69
CA ILE A 10 2.95 9.77 -4.11
C ILE A 10 2.83 8.30 -4.49
N THR A 11 3.34 7.40 -3.63
CA THR A 11 3.26 5.96 -3.82
C THR A 11 1.82 5.43 -3.73
N SER A 12 0.99 5.96 -2.83
CA SER A 12 -0.43 5.60 -2.73
C SER A 12 -1.22 5.94 -4.00
N GLY A 13 -0.93 7.08 -4.63
CA GLY A 13 -1.53 7.41 -5.94
C GLY A 13 -1.17 6.37 -7.00
N LEU A 14 0.08 5.86 -6.98
CA LEU A 14 0.50 4.80 -7.90
C LEU A 14 -0.19 3.47 -7.59
N LEU A 15 -0.37 3.12 -6.31
CA LEU A 15 -1.13 1.94 -5.91
C LEU A 15 -2.56 1.97 -6.46
N PHE A 16 -3.20 3.15 -6.49
CA PHE A 16 -4.55 3.28 -7.00
C PHE A 16 -4.61 3.02 -8.51
N VAL A 17 -3.71 3.65 -9.24
CA VAL A 17 -3.55 3.45 -10.69
C VAL A 17 -3.29 1.98 -11.03
N VAL A 18 -2.43 1.31 -10.25
CA VAL A 18 -2.13 -0.12 -10.43
C VAL A 18 -3.33 -1.02 -10.11
N LEU A 19 -4.10 -0.71 -9.08
CA LEU A 19 -5.31 -1.47 -8.73
C LEU A 19 -6.36 -1.40 -9.82
N ASP A 20 -6.54 -0.22 -10.42
CA ASP A 20 -7.45 -0.04 -11.56
C ASP A 20 -6.97 -0.78 -12.80
N ALA A 21 -5.65 -0.77 -13.06
CA ALA A 21 -5.05 -1.52 -14.16
C ALA A 21 -5.27 -3.03 -14.04
N ILE A 22 -5.09 -3.59 -12.83
CA ILE A 22 -5.27 -5.03 -12.58
C ILE A 22 -6.74 -5.42 -12.68
N ARG A 23 -7.66 -4.52 -12.35
CA ARG A 23 -9.12 -4.76 -12.41
C ARG A 23 -9.74 -4.40 -13.76
N ASP A 24 -8.92 -4.14 -14.78
CA ASP A 24 -9.33 -3.79 -16.15
C ASP A 24 -10.41 -2.69 -16.20
N ARG A 25 -10.24 -1.66 -15.37
CA ARG A 25 -11.13 -0.49 -15.38
C ARG A 25 -10.80 0.35 -16.61
N GLU A 26 -11.81 0.65 -17.45
CA GLU A 26 -11.65 1.49 -18.66
C GLU A 26 -10.99 2.86 -18.38
N ASP A 27 -11.09 3.31 -17.13
CA ASP A 27 -10.60 4.59 -16.60
C ASP A 27 -9.06 4.65 -16.43
N TYR A 28 -8.32 3.53 -16.61
CA TYR A 28 -6.86 3.48 -16.49
C TYR A 28 -6.09 4.06 -17.70
N THR A 29 -6.74 4.25 -18.84
CA THR A 29 -6.13 4.73 -20.10
C THR A 29 -5.41 6.09 -19.99
N GLN A 30 -5.63 6.84 -18.90
CA GLN A 30 -4.94 8.10 -18.59
C GLN A 30 -4.28 8.03 -17.19
N PRO A 31 -3.19 7.26 -17.03
CA PRO A 31 -2.63 6.92 -15.72
C PRO A 31 -2.17 8.14 -14.91
N ILE A 32 -1.72 9.21 -15.57
CA ILE A 32 -1.30 10.45 -14.92
C ILE A 32 -2.50 11.20 -14.32
N LYS A 33 -3.63 11.26 -15.04
CA LYS A 33 -4.85 11.91 -14.54
C LYS A 33 -5.41 11.13 -13.35
N LYS A 34 -5.41 9.80 -13.45
CA LYS A 34 -5.86 8.92 -12.38
C LYS A 34 -4.97 8.99 -11.16
N TRP A 35 -3.65 9.04 -11.33
CA TRP A 35 -2.73 9.30 -10.20
C TRP A 35 -3.07 10.61 -9.50
N GLY A 36 -3.43 11.65 -10.26
CA GLY A 36 -3.87 12.95 -9.74
C GLY A 36 -5.16 12.90 -8.91
N THR A 37 -5.98 11.84 -8.98
CA THR A 37 -7.23 11.77 -8.22
C THR A 37 -7.00 11.69 -6.72
N ILE A 38 -5.83 11.22 -6.28
CA ILE A 38 -5.46 11.25 -4.87
C ILE A 38 -5.37 12.69 -4.34
N PHE A 39 -5.07 13.67 -5.20
CA PHE A 39 -5.01 15.09 -4.82
C PHE A 39 -6.31 15.83 -5.11
N SER A 40 -7.10 15.38 -6.10
CA SER A 40 -8.37 16.02 -6.45
C SER A 40 -9.55 15.57 -5.60
N ASN A 41 -9.48 14.38 -4.98
CA ASN A 41 -10.52 13.86 -4.10
C ASN A 41 -10.08 13.94 -2.63
N GLY A 42 -10.77 14.78 -1.85
CA GLY A 42 -10.46 15.00 -0.44
C GLY A 42 -10.51 13.73 0.41
N SER A 43 -11.42 12.80 0.13
CA SER A 43 -11.53 11.53 0.87
C SER A 43 -10.31 10.64 0.65
N TYR A 44 -9.85 10.50 -0.60
CA TYR A 44 -8.62 9.75 -0.89
C TYR A 44 -7.39 10.43 -0.29
N PHE A 45 -7.28 11.75 -0.40
CA PHE A 45 -6.14 12.50 0.12
C PHE A 45 -6.03 12.40 1.65
N ILE A 46 -7.12 12.75 2.34
CA ILE A 46 -7.17 12.75 3.81
C ILE A 46 -7.07 11.33 4.33
N GLY A 47 -7.77 10.37 3.72
CA GLY A 47 -7.68 8.96 4.07
C GLY A 47 -6.25 8.43 3.96
N ALA A 48 -5.55 8.73 2.86
CA ALA A 48 -4.15 8.35 2.70
C ALA A 48 -3.26 8.92 3.81
N ILE A 49 -3.37 10.22 4.09
CA ILE A 49 -2.57 10.88 5.13
C ILE A 49 -2.84 10.26 6.51
N VAL A 50 -4.11 10.17 6.91
CA VAL A 50 -4.49 9.73 8.25
C VAL A 50 -4.11 8.27 8.47
N ILE A 51 -4.39 7.39 7.50
CA ILE A 51 -4.03 5.97 7.59
C ILE A 51 -2.50 5.81 7.68
N LEU A 52 -1.72 6.50 6.83
CA LEU A 52 -0.26 6.43 6.86
C LEU A 52 0.32 6.91 8.20
N ILE A 53 -0.24 7.98 8.77
CA ILE A 53 0.17 8.49 10.09
C ILE A 53 -0.15 7.45 11.18
N LEU A 54 -1.37 6.91 11.21
CA LEU A 54 -1.78 5.93 12.21
C LEU A 54 -0.95 4.65 12.13
N GLN A 55 -0.72 4.12 10.92
CA GLN A 55 0.15 2.99 10.68
C GLN A 55 1.57 3.24 11.18
N THR A 56 2.12 4.43 10.91
CA THR A 56 3.46 4.80 11.34
C THR A 56 3.54 4.84 12.86
N ILE A 57 2.59 5.50 13.53
CA ILE A 57 2.54 5.60 14.99
C ILE A 57 2.46 4.20 15.61
N TRP A 58 1.52 3.37 15.18
CA TRP A 58 1.38 2.03 15.76
C TRP A 58 2.58 1.14 15.48
N THR A 59 3.14 1.19 14.27
CA THR A 59 4.33 0.40 13.94
C THR A 59 5.52 0.84 14.78
N VAL A 60 5.73 2.15 14.98
CA VAL A 60 6.80 2.67 15.83
C VAL A 60 6.60 2.26 17.28
N LEU A 61 5.39 2.36 17.83
CA LEU A 61 5.09 1.91 19.20
C LEU A 61 5.43 0.43 19.41
N TRP A 62 5.05 -0.43 18.46
CA TRP A 62 5.39 -1.86 18.52
C TRP A 62 6.89 -2.10 18.36
N THR A 63 7.55 -1.35 17.48
CA THR A 63 9.00 -1.47 17.23
C THR A 63 9.84 -1.02 18.43
N VAL A 64 9.42 0.06 19.12
CA VAL A 64 10.05 0.56 20.34
C VAL A 64 9.95 -0.47 21.46
N LEU A 65 8.83 -1.19 21.55
CA LEU A 65 8.69 -2.30 22.48
C LEU A 65 9.64 -3.44 22.10
N LEU A 66 9.53 -3.93 20.86
CA LEU A 66 10.36 -5.00 20.29
C LEU A 66 10.37 -4.92 18.75
N ILE A 67 11.52 -5.18 18.12
CA ILE A 67 11.66 -5.09 16.66
C ILE A 67 10.75 -6.08 15.92
N VAL A 68 10.69 -7.34 16.37
CA VAL A 68 9.92 -8.42 15.72
C VAL A 68 8.42 -8.09 15.62
N PRO A 69 7.69 -7.74 16.70
CA PRO A 69 6.28 -7.37 16.58
C PRO A 69 6.09 -6.08 15.76
N GLY A 70 7.06 -5.16 15.74
CA GLY A 70 7.06 -4.02 14.82
C GLY A 70 6.93 -4.45 13.35
N ILE A 71 7.76 -5.41 12.92
CA ILE A 71 7.70 -5.98 11.57
C ILE A 71 6.36 -6.69 11.33
N VAL A 72 5.91 -7.53 12.27
CA VAL A 72 4.64 -8.26 12.13
C VAL A 72 3.45 -7.30 11.97
N LYS A 73 3.46 -6.18 12.69
CA LYS A 73 2.39 -5.17 12.62
C LYS A 73 2.46 -4.33 11.37
N SER A 74 3.65 -4.00 10.86
CA SER A 74 3.77 -3.31 9.57
C SER A 74 3.19 -4.16 8.43
N LEU A 75 3.41 -5.48 8.46
CA LEU A 75 2.79 -6.42 7.51
C LEU A 75 1.27 -6.47 7.72
N ALA A 76 0.79 -6.55 8.95
CA ALA A 76 -0.65 -6.63 9.25
C ALA A 76 -1.44 -5.41 8.76
N TYR A 77 -0.84 -4.21 8.78
CA TYR A 77 -1.52 -2.98 8.38
C TYR A 77 -1.36 -2.64 6.90
N SER A 78 -0.57 -3.41 6.15
CA SER A 78 -0.14 -3.08 4.79
C SER A 78 -1.26 -2.87 3.76
N GLN A 79 -2.46 -3.42 4.00
CA GLN A 79 -3.58 -3.38 3.05
C GLN A 79 -4.59 -2.25 3.36
N ALA A 80 -4.43 -1.54 4.47
CA ALA A 80 -5.45 -0.60 4.95
C ALA A 80 -5.78 0.51 3.95
N ILE A 81 -4.79 1.00 3.19
CA ILE A 81 -5.00 2.05 2.19
C ILE A 81 -5.84 1.56 1.00
N LEU A 82 -5.65 0.30 0.59
CA LEU A 82 -6.41 -0.31 -0.50
C LEU A 82 -7.83 -0.63 -0.05
N ILE A 83 -8.00 -1.11 1.18
CA ILE A 83 -9.33 -1.33 1.80
C ILE A 83 -10.11 -0.02 1.90
N TYR A 84 -9.48 1.04 2.40
CA TYR A 84 -10.13 2.36 2.51
C TYR A 84 -10.53 2.89 1.15
N ARG A 85 -9.67 2.75 0.16
CA ARG A 85 -9.96 3.15 -1.20
C ARG A 85 -11.13 2.36 -1.79
N ASP A 86 -11.16 1.04 -1.63
CA ASP A 86 -12.28 0.20 -2.09
C ASP A 86 -13.61 0.59 -1.43
N ALA A 87 -13.60 0.87 -0.12
CA ALA A 87 -14.79 1.35 0.59
C ALA A 87 -15.28 2.71 0.06
N VAL A 88 -14.37 3.67 -0.18
CA VAL A 88 -14.73 4.96 -0.78
C VAL A 88 -15.29 4.77 -2.19
N ASP A 89 -14.71 3.88 -3.00
CA ASP A 89 -15.17 3.57 -4.35
C ASP A 89 -16.57 2.93 -4.35
N SER A 90 -16.92 2.14 -3.32
CA SER A 90 -18.25 1.53 -3.15
C SER A 90 -19.28 2.44 -2.45
N GLY A 91 -18.89 3.66 -2.05
CA GLY A 91 -19.75 4.57 -1.29
C GLY A 91 -19.94 4.17 0.18
N GLU A 92 -19.10 3.28 0.72
CA GLU A 92 -19.10 2.87 2.12
C GLU A 92 -18.29 3.86 2.97
N SER A 93 -18.93 4.45 3.98
CA SER A 93 -18.23 5.33 4.93
C SER A 93 -17.58 4.51 6.05
N ILE A 94 -16.30 4.19 5.91
CA ILE A 94 -15.54 3.48 6.95
C ILE A 94 -14.59 4.41 7.71
N GLY A 95 -14.35 4.12 8.98
CA GLY A 95 -13.35 4.85 9.77
C GLY A 95 -11.91 4.51 9.34
N TYR A 96 -10.96 5.42 9.57
CA TYR A 96 -9.53 5.15 9.26
C TYR A 96 -8.94 4.03 10.12
N ILE A 97 -9.33 3.97 11.40
CA ILE A 97 -8.97 2.88 12.32
C ILE A 97 -9.61 1.57 11.86
N GLU A 98 -10.86 1.64 11.40
CA GLU A 98 -11.58 0.48 10.89
C GLU A 98 -10.90 -0.10 9.65
N ALA A 99 -10.43 0.74 8.72
CA ALA A 99 -9.63 0.28 7.56
C ALA A 99 -8.37 -0.48 7.99
N ILE A 100 -7.71 -0.05 9.07
CA ILE A 100 -6.52 -0.73 9.60
C ILE A 100 -6.90 -2.04 10.33
N SER A 101 -8.03 -2.06 11.04
CA SER A 101 -8.57 -3.28 11.65
C SER A 101 -8.93 -4.32 10.59
N ARG A 102 -9.65 -3.92 9.53
CA ARG A 102 -9.95 -4.78 8.37
C ARG A 102 -8.68 -5.29 7.71
N SER A 103 -7.64 -4.45 7.57
CA SER A 103 -6.34 -4.90 7.06
C SER A 103 -5.71 -5.97 7.95
N ARG A 104 -5.77 -5.80 9.27
CA ARG A 104 -5.21 -6.76 10.22
C ARG A 104 -5.92 -8.12 10.12
N GLU A 105 -7.24 -8.10 9.96
CA GLU A 105 -8.09 -9.28 9.79
C GLU A 105 -7.83 -9.97 8.45
N LEU A 106 -7.84 -9.22 7.35
CA LEU A 106 -7.53 -9.72 5.99
C LEU A 106 -6.13 -10.37 5.94
N MET A 107 -5.17 -9.80 6.67
CA MET A 107 -3.80 -10.29 6.73
C MET A 107 -3.61 -11.46 7.71
N ASP A 108 -4.62 -11.87 8.47
CA ASP A 108 -4.47 -13.01 9.37
C ASP A 108 -4.30 -14.32 8.60
N GLY A 109 -3.33 -15.14 9.00
CA GLY A 109 -2.84 -16.27 8.19
C GLY A 109 -1.98 -15.92 6.96
N HIS A 110 -2.05 -14.69 6.43
CA HIS A 110 -1.39 -14.29 5.17
C HIS A 110 -0.08 -13.49 5.36
N LYS A 111 0.21 -13.01 6.58
CA LYS A 111 1.43 -12.25 6.91
C LYS A 111 2.73 -12.88 6.38
N TRP A 112 2.88 -14.20 6.53
CA TRP A 112 4.09 -14.90 6.08
C TRP A 112 4.21 -14.95 4.55
N GLN A 113 3.09 -15.13 3.85
CA GLN A 113 3.08 -15.11 2.39
C GLN A 113 3.47 -13.74 1.86
N TYR A 114 2.93 -12.68 2.46
CA TYR A 114 3.30 -11.31 2.11
C TYR A 114 4.77 -11.02 2.42
N PHE A 115 5.30 -11.49 3.55
CA PHE A 115 6.72 -11.34 3.87
C PHE A 115 7.63 -12.01 2.84
N LYS A 116 7.30 -13.24 2.40
CA LYS A 116 8.04 -13.92 1.33
C LYS A 116 8.00 -13.13 0.02
N LEU A 117 6.85 -12.55 -0.32
CA LEU A 117 6.72 -11.65 -1.46
C LEU A 117 7.67 -10.45 -1.34
N LEU A 118 7.78 -9.82 -0.16
CA LEU A 118 8.72 -8.71 0.02
C LEU A 118 10.18 -9.17 -0.14
N ILE A 119 10.53 -10.33 0.40
CA ILE A 119 11.88 -10.90 0.29
C ILE A 119 12.23 -11.26 -1.16
N SER A 120 11.29 -11.73 -1.98
CA SER A 120 11.59 -12.06 -3.38
C SER A 120 12.05 -10.84 -4.18
N PHE A 121 11.80 -9.63 -3.69
CA PHE A 121 12.28 -8.38 -4.28
C PHE A 121 13.64 -7.90 -3.79
N ILE A 122 14.27 -8.57 -2.80
CA ILE A 122 15.55 -8.13 -2.25
C ILE A 122 16.65 -8.05 -3.32
N GLY A 123 16.69 -9.00 -4.25
CA GLY A 123 17.65 -9.01 -5.37
C GLY A 123 17.45 -7.81 -6.30
N TRP A 124 16.20 -7.45 -6.59
CA TRP A 124 15.87 -6.28 -7.40
C TRP A 124 16.29 -4.98 -6.71
N TRP A 125 16.09 -4.87 -5.39
CA TRP A 125 16.53 -3.70 -4.63
C TRP A 125 18.05 -3.55 -4.62
N ILE A 126 18.81 -4.65 -4.55
CA ILE A 126 20.27 -4.63 -4.68
C ILE A 126 20.68 -4.07 -6.06
N LEU A 127 20.04 -4.53 -7.15
CA LEU A 127 20.31 -4.02 -8.49
C LEU A 127 19.96 -2.53 -8.65
N VAL A 128 18.89 -2.07 -8.01
CA VAL A 128 18.55 -0.63 -7.97
C VAL A 128 19.67 0.18 -7.34
N VAL A 129 20.24 -0.28 -6.22
CA VAL A 129 21.38 0.42 -5.57
C VAL A 129 22.62 0.40 -6.46
N LEU A 130 22.95 -0.74 -7.08
CA LEU A 130 24.12 -0.88 -7.96
C LEU A 130 24.04 0.02 -9.21
N THR A 131 22.83 0.32 -9.67
CA THR A 131 22.59 1.21 -10.82
C THR A 131 22.37 2.67 -10.40
N ALA A 132 22.74 3.05 -9.16
CA ALA A 132 22.53 4.38 -8.59
C ALA A 132 21.07 4.86 -8.67
N GLY A 133 20.11 3.92 -8.58
CA GLY A 133 18.69 4.20 -8.62
C GLY A 133 18.03 4.15 -10.00
N LEU A 134 18.79 3.99 -11.09
CA LEU A 134 18.21 4.00 -12.45
C LEU A 134 17.18 2.89 -12.66
N LEU A 135 17.42 1.70 -12.11
CA LEU A 135 16.53 0.55 -12.29
C LEU A 135 15.17 0.71 -11.59
N VAL A 136 15.00 1.71 -10.72
CA VAL A 136 13.74 1.94 -9.98
C VAL A 136 12.56 2.24 -10.90
N ILE A 137 12.82 2.75 -12.11
CA ILE A 137 11.78 3.08 -13.11
C ILE A 137 11.01 1.83 -13.53
N TRP A 138 11.69 0.67 -13.59
CA TRP A 138 11.07 -0.62 -13.92
C TRP A 138 10.67 -1.41 -12.66
N VAL A 139 11.56 -1.45 -11.67
CA VAL A 139 11.36 -2.25 -10.44
C VAL A 139 10.24 -1.68 -9.59
N GLY A 140 10.09 -0.35 -9.52
CA GLY A 140 9.05 0.32 -8.73
C GLY A 140 7.64 -0.12 -9.13
N PRO A 141 7.20 0.09 -10.39
CA PRO A 141 5.89 -0.36 -10.86
C PRO A 141 5.69 -1.86 -10.70
N TYR A 142 6.69 -2.67 -11.03
CA TYR A 142 6.62 -4.13 -10.88
C TYR A 142 6.38 -4.55 -9.42
N TYR A 143 7.08 -3.93 -8.48
CA TYR A 143 6.90 -4.16 -7.04
C TYR A 143 5.50 -3.73 -6.55
N GLN A 144 4.99 -2.59 -7.00
CA GLN A 144 3.64 -2.16 -6.63
C GLN A 144 2.57 -3.09 -7.23
N MET A 145 2.72 -3.52 -8.49
CA MET A 145 1.82 -4.51 -9.12
C MET A 145 1.77 -5.81 -8.32
N ALA A 146 2.91 -6.33 -7.88
CA ALA A 146 2.95 -7.54 -7.08
C ALA A 146 2.20 -7.40 -5.74
N LYS A 147 2.36 -6.27 -5.05
CA LYS A 147 1.65 -5.98 -3.80
C LYS A 147 0.14 -5.82 -3.99
N VAL A 148 -0.27 -5.11 -5.04
CA VAL A 148 -1.69 -4.90 -5.35
C VAL A 148 -2.35 -6.19 -5.81
N ASN A 149 -1.64 -7.03 -6.57
CA ASN A 149 -2.15 -8.33 -6.96
C ASN A 149 -2.31 -9.25 -5.74
N PHE A 150 -1.38 -9.21 -4.79
CA PHE A 150 -1.53 -9.90 -3.51
C PHE A 150 -2.80 -9.47 -2.78
N TYR A 151 -3.04 -8.16 -2.68
CA TYR A 151 -4.29 -7.64 -2.11
C TYR A 151 -5.55 -8.14 -2.85
N ASN A 152 -5.59 -8.01 -4.17
CA ASN A 152 -6.72 -8.48 -4.97
C ASN A 152 -6.97 -9.98 -4.81
N ASN A 153 -5.90 -10.78 -4.71
CA ASN A 153 -6.02 -12.21 -4.48
C ASN A 153 -6.64 -12.50 -3.10
N LEU A 154 -6.27 -11.76 -2.05
CA LEU A 154 -6.86 -11.91 -0.73
C LEU A 154 -8.33 -11.49 -0.67
N VAL A 155 -8.71 -10.43 -1.39
CA VAL A 155 -10.11 -9.97 -1.42
C VAL A 155 -11.00 -10.89 -2.24
N ASN A 156 -10.49 -11.49 -3.32
CA ASN A 156 -11.27 -12.36 -4.20
C ASN A 156 -11.39 -13.81 -3.69
N ASN A 157 -10.45 -14.28 -2.86
CA ASN A 157 -10.41 -15.66 -2.36
C ASN A 157 -10.85 -15.81 -0.88
N ASN A 158 -11.19 -14.72 -0.20
CA ASN A 158 -11.87 -14.74 1.11
C ASN A 158 -13.38 -14.54 0.91
#